data_AF-A0A385DBI2-F1
#
_entry.id   AF-A0A385DBI2-F1
#
_cell.length_a   1.000
_cell.length_b   1.000
_cell.length_c   1.000
_cell.angle_alpha   90.00
_cell.angle_beta   90.00
_cell.angle_gamma   90.00
#
_symmetry.space_group_name_H-M   'P 1'
#
loop_
_entity.id
_entity.type
_entity.pdbx_description
1 polymer ?
#
loop_
_entity_poly.entity_id
_entity_poly.type
_entity_poly.pdbx_seq_one_letter_code
_entity_poly.pdbx_strand_id
1 'polypeptide(L)'
;MRKLLKAAALGALLVPAVLGGAAGVAAADGPAYAQHSAVATPWGAGSSHVMSGFGGWDHGERGGQRMDRGDSGPGYVAGDRYAGPDGAWAKATGSGFTPDGDAYYFDTFKAAGPNGAVSSFTGAHS
;
A
#
# COMPACT_ATOMS: atom_id res chain seq x y z
N MET A 1 -20.92 -0.86 30.56
CA MET A 1 -20.37 -0.14 29.38
C MET A 1 -18.88 0.22 29.44
N ARG A 2 -18.10 -0.19 30.46
CA ARG A 2 -16.65 0.16 30.54
C ARG A 2 -15.69 -0.81 29.82
N LYS A 3 -16.18 -1.97 29.36
CA LYS A 3 -15.35 -3.02 28.74
C LYS A 3 -15.22 -2.87 27.22
N LEU A 4 -16.24 -2.34 26.53
CA LEU A 4 -16.22 -2.14 25.07
C LEU A 4 -15.28 -1.00 24.65
N LEU A 5 -15.20 0.08 25.43
CA LEU A 5 -14.25 1.19 25.19
C LEU A 5 -12.78 0.77 25.32
N LYS A 6 -12.46 -0.21 26.19
CA LYS A 6 -11.10 -0.72 26.34
C LYS A 6 -10.66 -1.57 25.15
N ALA A 7 -11.59 -2.30 24.51
CA ALA A 7 -11.31 -3.09 23.31
C ALA A 7 -11.03 -2.21 22.08
N ALA A 8 -11.78 -1.11 21.92
CA ALA A 8 -11.52 -0.14 20.85
C ALA A 8 -10.17 0.59 21.02
N ALA A 9 -9.82 0.95 22.25
CA ALA A 9 -8.53 1.60 22.55
C ALA A 9 -7.32 0.68 22.35
N LEU A 10 -7.44 -0.62 22.69
CA LEU A 10 -6.38 -1.60 22.43
C LEU A 10 -6.27 -1.97 20.95
N GLY A 11 -7.40 -2.02 20.21
CA GLY A 11 -7.40 -2.19 18.76
C GLY A 11 -6.69 -1.05 18.04
N ALA A 12 -6.96 0.20 18.44
CA ALA A 12 -6.32 1.39 17.85
C ALA A 12 -4.80 1.47 18.12
N LEU A 13 -4.32 0.88 19.22
CA LEU A 13 -2.89 0.87 19.56
C LEU A 13 -2.11 -0.28 18.89
N LEU A 14 -2.79 -1.38 18.53
CA LEU A 14 -2.17 -2.54 17.88
C LEU A 14 -2.19 -2.49 16.35
N VAL A 15 -3.08 -1.70 15.74
CA VAL A 15 -3.10 -1.50 14.27
C VAL A 15 -1.79 -0.88 13.74
N PRO A 16 -1.16 0.12 14.40
CA PRO A 16 0.14 0.62 13.99
C PRO A 16 1.26 -0.43 14.14
N ALA A 17 1.15 -1.36 15.09
CA ALA A 17 2.19 -2.35 15.36
C ALA A 17 2.20 -3.52 14.36
N VAL A 18 1.05 -3.90 13.80
CA VAL A 18 0.96 -4.97 12.77
C VAL A 18 1.22 -4.44 11.36
N LEU A 19 0.99 -3.14 11.12
CA LEU A 19 1.35 -2.48 9.85
C LEU A 19 2.75 -1.85 9.86
N GLY A 20 3.44 -1.87 11.01
CA GLY A 20 4.84 -1.46 11.18
C GLY A 20 5.87 -2.44 10.60
N GLY A 21 5.45 -3.43 9.79
CA GLY A 21 6.33 -4.44 9.18
C GLY A 21 7.25 -3.92 8.06
N ALA A 22 7.22 -2.63 7.73
CA ALA A 22 8.06 -2.04 6.69
C ALA A 22 8.95 -0.88 7.17
N ALA A 23 9.18 -0.74 8.48
CA ALA A 23 10.28 0.09 8.98
C ALA A 23 11.61 -0.69 8.85
N GLY A 24 12.01 -0.95 7.61
CA GLY A 24 13.19 -1.76 7.34
C GLY A 24 13.30 -2.21 5.89
N VAL A 25 13.10 -1.31 4.92
CA VAL A 25 13.68 -1.55 3.60
C VAL A 25 15.15 -1.20 3.74
N ALA A 26 15.94 -2.22 4.06
CA ALA A 26 17.39 -2.14 4.11
C ALA A 26 17.88 -1.57 2.77
N ALA A 27 18.68 -0.51 2.84
CA ALA A 27 19.39 0.10 1.73
C ALA A 27 20.48 -0.84 1.18
N ALA A 28 20.09 -2.01 0.68
CA ALA A 28 20.99 -2.92 0.00
C ALA A 28 21.27 -2.44 -1.44
N ASP A 29 20.28 -1.82 -2.11
CA ASP A 29 20.31 -1.60 -3.56
C ASP A 29 20.17 -0.12 -4.00
N GLY A 30 20.16 0.85 -3.07
CA GLY A 30 20.11 2.29 -3.39
C GLY A 30 19.27 3.13 -2.42
N PRO A 31 19.07 4.44 -2.71
CA PRO A 31 18.25 5.31 -1.89
C PRO A 31 16.78 4.83 -1.91
N ALA A 32 16.21 4.66 -0.72
CA ALA A 32 14.82 4.30 -0.54
C ALA A 32 14.09 5.40 0.26
N TYR A 33 12.83 5.64 -0.10
CA TYR A 33 11.94 6.55 0.60
C TYR A 33 10.66 5.80 0.95
N ALA A 34 10.20 5.98 2.19
CA ALA A 34 8.93 5.46 2.66
C ALA A 34 8.31 6.44 3.65
N GLN A 35 7.04 6.76 3.44
CA GLN A 35 6.24 7.55 4.38
C GLN A 35 4.86 6.93 4.50
N HIS A 36 4.34 6.92 5.72
CA HIS A 36 3.02 6.42 6.03
C HIS A 36 2.34 7.34 7.05
N SER A 37 1.05 7.57 6.88
CA SER A 37 0.22 8.23 7.87
C SER A 37 -1.12 7.50 8.01
N ALA A 38 -1.66 7.45 9.21
CA ALA A 38 -2.96 6.87 9.48
C ALA A 38 -3.67 7.68 10.56
N VAL A 39 -4.98 7.83 10.42
CA VAL A 39 -5.84 8.52 11.38
C VAL A 39 -7.16 7.77 11.51
N ALA A 40 -7.69 7.73 12.72
CA ALA A 40 -9.01 7.17 13.00
C ALA A 40 -9.80 8.15 13.88
N THR A 41 -11.05 8.37 13.51
CA THR A 41 -11.98 9.28 14.19
C THR A 41 -13.34 8.61 14.33
N PRO A 42 -14.28 9.17 15.11
CA PRO A 42 -15.67 8.68 15.14
C PRO A 42 -16.36 8.68 13.76
N TRP A 43 -15.87 9.48 12.81
CA TRP A 43 -16.43 9.63 11.47
C TRP A 43 -15.72 8.80 10.41
N GLY A 44 -14.79 7.93 10.80
CA GLY A 44 -14.08 7.05 9.88
C GLY A 44 -12.58 7.01 10.11
N ALA A 45 -11.91 6.19 9.32
CA ALA A 45 -10.47 5.98 9.33
C ALA A 45 -9.88 6.19 7.94
N GLY A 46 -8.70 6.79 7.88
CA GLY A 46 -7.96 6.98 6.64
C GLY A 46 -6.49 6.67 6.82
N SER A 47 -5.84 6.27 5.74
CA SER A 47 -4.40 6.10 5.69
C SER A 47 -3.84 6.51 4.34
N SER A 48 -2.59 6.95 4.35
CA SER A 48 -1.78 7.21 3.18
C SER A 48 -0.44 6.51 3.32
N HIS A 49 0.09 6.03 2.20
CA HIS A 49 1.46 5.58 2.12
C HIS A 49 2.05 5.98 0.78
N VAL A 50 3.35 6.22 0.80
CA VAL A 50 4.18 6.37 -0.38
C VAL A 50 5.49 5.65 -0.12
N MET A 51 5.95 4.91 -1.12
CA MET A 51 7.22 4.22 -1.08
C MET A 51 7.88 4.30 -2.45
N SER A 52 9.17 4.54 -2.48
CA SER A 52 10.00 4.44 -3.67
C SER A 52 11.38 3.90 -3.32
N GLY A 53 12.05 3.29 -4.28
CA GLY A 53 13.36 2.71 -4.04
C GLY A 53 13.83 1.81 -5.18
N PHE A 54 15.09 1.41 -5.04
CA PHE A 54 15.77 0.47 -5.92
C PHE A 54 15.81 -0.90 -5.23
N GLY A 55 15.70 -1.98 -6.03
CA GLY A 55 15.74 -3.35 -5.54
C GLY A 55 14.35 -3.98 -5.34
N GLY A 56 13.93 -4.76 -6.34
CA GLY A 56 12.97 -5.87 -6.20
C GLY A 56 11.65 -5.57 -5.49
N TRP A 57 10.69 -4.98 -6.22
CA TRP A 57 9.29 -4.85 -5.78
C TRP A 57 8.47 -6.14 -6.02
N ASP A 58 9.10 -7.16 -6.59
CA ASP A 58 8.49 -8.42 -6.95
C ASP A 58 8.42 -9.36 -5.74
N HIS A 59 7.23 -9.43 -5.13
CA HIS A 59 6.83 -10.59 -4.33
C HIS A 59 6.15 -11.60 -5.27
N GLY A 60 6.96 -12.44 -5.92
CA GLY A 60 6.45 -13.53 -6.76
C GLY A 60 7.39 -14.72 -6.80
N GLU A 61 6.94 -15.87 -6.27
CA GLU A 61 7.50 -17.17 -6.65
C GLU A 61 7.04 -17.49 -8.08
N ARG A 62 7.86 -17.19 -9.08
CA ARG A 62 7.64 -17.70 -10.44
C ARG A 62 8.31 -19.07 -10.55
N GLY A 63 7.53 -20.14 -10.48
CA GLY A 63 8.00 -21.50 -10.79
C GLY A 63 9.05 -22.08 -9.83
N GLY A 64 9.05 -21.70 -8.55
CA GLY A 64 9.95 -22.26 -7.52
C GLY A 64 11.40 -21.78 -7.60
N GLN A 65 11.69 -20.79 -8.44
CA GLN A 65 12.99 -20.13 -8.48
C GLN A 65 12.91 -18.87 -7.62
N ARG A 66 13.79 -18.79 -6.61
CA ARG A 66 14.03 -17.54 -5.88
C ARG A 66 14.59 -16.56 -6.90
N MET A 67 13.80 -15.54 -7.27
CA MET A 67 14.37 -14.40 -7.96
C MET A 67 15.23 -13.64 -6.96
N ASP A 68 16.49 -13.40 -7.32
CA ASP A 68 17.41 -12.69 -6.46
C ASP A 68 16.87 -11.27 -6.23
N ARG A 69 16.89 -10.83 -4.97
CA ARG A 69 16.49 -9.48 -4.56
C ARG A 69 17.47 -8.51 -5.22
N GLY A 70 17.06 -7.81 -6.27
CA GLY A 70 17.89 -6.78 -6.90
C GLY A 70 17.67 -6.54 -8.40
N ASP A 71 17.03 -7.45 -9.13
CA ASP A 71 17.02 -7.36 -10.60
C ASP A 71 16.01 -6.35 -11.18
N SER A 72 14.93 -6.05 -10.44
CA SER A 72 13.93 -5.06 -10.87
C SER A 72 14.45 -3.64 -10.62
N GLY A 73 14.35 -2.78 -11.64
CA GLY A 73 14.74 -1.37 -11.58
C GLY A 73 13.90 -0.53 -10.58
N PRO A 74 14.08 0.80 -10.54
CA PRO A 74 13.43 1.64 -9.54
C PRO A 74 11.91 1.50 -9.59
N GLY A 75 11.30 1.45 -8.41
CA GLY A 75 9.85 1.37 -8.26
C GLY A 75 9.31 2.49 -7.38
N TYR A 76 8.03 2.74 -7.58
CA TYR A 76 7.21 3.71 -6.86
C TYR A 76 5.83 3.10 -6.62
N VAL A 77 5.31 3.26 -5.41
CA VAL A 77 3.91 3.01 -5.09
C VAL A 77 3.42 4.06 -4.12
N ALA A 78 2.21 4.54 -4.35
CA ALA A 78 1.48 5.35 -3.40
C ALA A 78 0.05 4.88 -3.33
N GLY A 79 -0.59 5.08 -2.19
CA GLY A 79 -2.01 4.82 -2.08
C GLY A 79 -2.62 5.46 -0.86
N ASP A 80 -3.84 5.93 -1.06
CA ASP A 80 -4.69 6.48 0.00
C ASP A 80 -5.92 5.62 0.14
N ARG A 81 -6.38 5.45 1.38
CA ARG A 81 -7.60 4.73 1.70
C ARG A 81 -8.38 5.51 2.73
N TYR A 82 -9.69 5.40 2.66
CA TYR A 82 -10.60 5.93 3.64
C TYR A 82 -11.82 5.03 3.77
N ALA A 83 -12.33 4.90 4.99
CA ALA A 83 -13.58 4.23 5.29
C ALA A 83 -14.35 5.02 6.36
N GLY A 84 -15.59 5.36 6.07
CA GLY A 84 -16.49 6.09 6.95
C GLY A 84 -17.94 5.59 6.86
N PRO A 85 -18.87 6.22 7.60
CA PRO A 85 -20.28 5.83 7.65
C PRO A 85 -20.96 5.77 6.27
N ASP A 86 -20.57 6.67 5.36
CA ASP A 86 -21.19 6.83 4.05
C ASP A 86 -20.45 6.08 2.93
N GLY A 87 -19.50 5.22 3.29
CA GLY A 87 -18.76 4.39 2.34
C GLY A 87 -17.26 4.41 2.54
N ALA A 88 -16.58 3.76 1.61
CA ALA A 88 -15.13 3.64 1.59
C ALA A 88 -14.60 3.91 0.19
N TRP A 89 -13.39 4.43 0.11
CA TRP A 89 -12.66 4.55 -1.14
C TRP A 89 -11.19 4.22 -0.94
N ALA A 90 -10.56 3.79 -2.03
CA ALA A 90 -9.14 3.52 -2.10
C ALA A 90 -8.62 3.96 -3.46
N LYS A 91 -7.44 4.57 -3.48
CA LYS A 91 -6.66 4.76 -4.69
C LYS A 91 -5.27 4.19 -4.50
N ALA A 92 -4.69 3.68 -5.56
CA ALA A 92 -3.29 3.31 -5.59
C ALA A 92 -2.72 3.59 -6.96
N THR A 93 -1.51 4.13 -6.98
CA THR A 93 -0.72 4.37 -8.18
C THR A 93 0.60 3.67 -7.98
N GLY A 94 1.09 3.00 -9.01
CA GLY A 94 2.42 2.41 -8.97
C GLY A 94 3.08 2.41 -10.33
N SER A 95 4.40 2.42 -10.31
CA SER A 95 5.21 2.35 -11.51
C SER A 95 6.55 1.73 -11.17
N GLY A 96 7.19 1.12 -12.16
CA GLY A 96 8.55 0.64 -12.00
C GLY A 96 9.05 -0.04 -13.24
N PHE A 97 10.10 -0.84 -13.05
CA PHE A 97 10.69 -1.67 -14.09
C PHE A 97 10.65 -3.13 -13.67
N THR A 98 10.31 -4.02 -14.60
CA THR A 98 10.44 -5.47 -14.41
C THR A 98 11.93 -5.87 -14.38
N PRO A 99 12.25 -7.10 -13.96
CA PRO A 99 13.61 -7.65 -14.10
C PRO A 99 14.11 -7.67 -15.55
N ASP A 100 13.20 -7.79 -16.52
CA ASP A 100 13.51 -7.75 -17.96
C ASP A 100 13.77 -6.33 -18.49
N GLY A 101 13.59 -5.30 -17.64
CA GLY A 101 13.77 -3.90 -17.97
C GLY A 101 12.54 -3.21 -18.56
N ASP A 102 11.40 -3.90 -18.61
CA ASP A 102 10.15 -3.32 -19.12
C ASP A 102 9.55 -2.36 -18.09
N ALA A 103 9.20 -1.17 -18.54
CA ALA A 103 8.52 -0.20 -17.70
C ALA A 103 7.06 -0.61 -17.52
N TYR A 104 6.52 -0.49 -16.32
CA TYR A 104 5.10 -0.64 -16.04
C TYR A 104 4.54 0.55 -15.26
N TYR A 105 3.25 0.78 -15.45
CA TYR A 105 2.46 1.76 -14.71
C TYR A 105 1.07 1.20 -14.43
N PHE A 106 0.54 1.49 -13.24
CA PHE A 106 -0.86 1.31 -12.95
C PHE A 106 -1.41 2.46 -12.11
N ASP A 107 -2.70 2.73 -12.29
CA ASP A 107 -3.50 3.59 -11.44
C ASP A 107 -4.86 2.93 -11.21
N THR A 108 -5.28 2.85 -9.96
CA THR A 108 -6.56 2.27 -9.58
C THR A 108 -7.28 3.21 -8.64
N PHE A 109 -8.58 3.32 -8.85
CA PHE A 109 -9.51 3.95 -7.93
C PHE A 109 -10.70 3.02 -7.71
N LYS A 110 -11.13 2.89 -6.46
CA LYS A 110 -12.32 2.12 -6.08
C LYS A 110 -13.06 2.89 -5.02
N ALA A 111 -14.37 2.98 -5.14
CA ALA A 111 -15.24 3.54 -4.10
C ALA A 111 -16.52 2.71 -4.00
N ALA A 112 -17.04 2.60 -2.79
CA ALA A 112 -18.30 1.91 -2.50
C ALA A 112 -19.02 2.65 -1.38
N GLY A 113 -20.33 2.83 -1.52
CA GLY A 113 -21.20 3.45 -0.52
C GLY A 113 -22.65 3.00 -0.65
N PRO A 114 -23.58 3.58 0.12
CA PRO A 114 -24.98 3.19 0.15
C PRO A 114 -25.68 3.20 -1.21
N ASN A 115 -25.21 4.04 -2.13
CA ASN A 115 -25.81 4.25 -3.46
C ASN A 115 -25.10 3.47 -4.57
N GLY A 116 -24.16 2.58 -4.23
CA GLY A 116 -23.47 1.73 -5.20
C GLY A 116 -21.95 1.80 -5.10
N ALA A 117 -21.30 1.17 -6.08
CA ALA A 117 -19.85 1.08 -6.16
C ALA A 117 -19.36 1.47 -7.56
N VAL A 118 -18.15 2.03 -7.60
CA VAL A 118 -17.45 2.41 -8.82
C VAL A 118 -15.98 2.00 -8.71
N SER A 119 -15.39 1.65 -9.85
CA SER A 119 -13.97 1.40 -9.94
C SER A 119 -13.44 1.84 -11.30
N SER A 120 -12.20 2.33 -11.32
CA SER A 120 -11.43 2.57 -12.53
C SER A 120 -10.05 1.98 -12.40
N PHE A 121 -9.49 1.55 -13.52
CA PHE A 121 -8.15 1.01 -13.61
C PHE A 121 -7.53 1.48 -14.91
N THR A 122 -6.31 2.01 -14.82
CA THR A 122 -5.43 2.33 -15.94
C THR A 122 -4.16 1.53 -15.77
N GLY A 123 -3.71 0.89 -16.84
CA GLY A 123 -2.44 0.15 -16.85
C GLY A 123 -1.70 0.39 -18.17
N ALA A 124 -0.38 0.46 -18.10
CA ALA A 124 0.49 0.56 -19.26
C ALA A 124 1.78 -0.24 -19.02
N HIS A 125 2.36 -0.78 -20.11
CA HIS A 125 3.68 -1.39 -20.13
C HIS A 125 4.39 -1.09 -21.45
N SER A 126 5.72 -1.18 -21.47
CA SER A 126 6.56 -1.12 -22.67
C SER A 126 6.82 -2.48 -23.28
#